data_AF-A0AAZ3NV78-F1
#
_entry.id   AF-A0AAZ3NV78-F1
#
_cell.length_a   1.000
_cell.length_b   1.000
_cell.length_c   1.000
_cell.angle_alpha   90.00
_cell.angle_beta   90.00
_cell.angle_gamma   90.00
#
_symmetry.space_group_name_H-M   'P 1'
#
loop_
_entity.id
_entity.type
_entity.pdbx_description
1 polymer ?
#
loop_
_entity_poly.entity_id
_entity_poly.type
_entity_poly.pdbx_seq_one_letter_code
_entity_poly.pdbx_strand_id
1 'polypeptide(L)'
;MAIEHADFSGVERLSVHLRPPRAWATGERSLIHFSTTPSEACTVVLRGATQQILDEAERSLHDALCVLAQTVKETRTVYGGGCSEMLMAKVVTDLALRTPGKEAVAMESFAKALRMLPTIIADNAGYDSADLVAQLRAAHQEGKTTMGLNMNQGSIGDMSEMGVTESFQVKRQVLLSAAEAAEMILRVDNIIKAAPRKRVPDHHPC
;
A
#
# COMPACT_ATOMS: atom_id res chain seq x y z
N MET A 1 0.89 13.92 -10.81
CA MET A 1 0.02 14.27 -9.69
C MET A 1 0.92 14.68 -8.54
N ALA A 2 1.32 15.94 -8.51
CA ALA A 2 2.08 16.49 -7.39
C ALA A 2 1.06 17.04 -6.38
N ILE A 3 1.03 16.46 -5.19
CA ILE A 3 0.35 17.08 -4.05
C ILE A 3 1.40 18.04 -3.48
N GLU A 4 1.48 19.24 -4.04
CA GLU A 4 2.33 20.30 -3.51
C GLU A 4 1.50 21.15 -2.55
N HIS A 5 2.01 21.31 -1.33
CA HIS A 5 1.73 22.50 -0.54
C HIS A 5 2.24 23.70 -1.34
N ALA A 6 1.35 24.38 -2.05
CA ALA A 6 1.71 25.61 -2.74
C ALA A 6 1.90 26.72 -1.70
N ASP A 7 3.16 27.00 -1.37
CA ASP A 7 3.58 28.22 -0.68
C ASP A 7 3.56 29.37 -1.71
N PHE A 8 2.58 30.27 -1.57
CA PHE A 8 2.36 31.41 -2.48
C PHE A 8 2.99 32.71 -1.96
N SER A 9 4.06 32.63 -1.19
CA SER A 9 4.85 33.80 -0.76
C SER A 9 5.70 34.38 -1.92
N GLY A 10 5.07 34.88 -2.99
CA GLY A 10 5.83 35.64 -4.01
C GLY A 10 5.23 35.84 -5.41
N VAL A 11 3.98 35.46 -5.69
CA VAL A 11 3.45 35.58 -7.06
C VAL A 11 2.72 36.92 -7.26
N GLU A 12 3.43 37.92 -7.79
CA GLU A 12 2.93 39.29 -7.97
C GLU A 12 2.06 39.55 -9.22
N ARG A 13 1.90 38.60 -10.15
CA ARG A 13 0.86 38.69 -11.21
C ARG A 13 0.86 37.44 -12.09
N LEU A 14 -0.26 36.74 -12.14
CA LEU A 14 -0.55 35.78 -13.21
C LEU A 14 -1.95 36.09 -13.73
N SER A 15 -2.01 36.91 -14.78
CA SER A 15 -3.24 37.26 -15.48
C SER A 15 -3.56 36.19 -16.52
N VAL A 16 -4.53 35.32 -16.23
CA VAL A 16 -5.13 34.42 -17.24
C VAL A 16 -6.62 34.72 -17.31
N HIS A 17 -7.04 35.23 -18.46
CA HIS A 17 -8.39 35.71 -18.72
C HIS A 17 -9.25 34.57 -19.27
N LEU A 18 -10.01 33.88 -18.40
CA LEU A 18 -10.98 32.83 -18.78
C LEU A 18 -12.18 32.81 -17.81
N ARG A 19 -13.25 33.57 -18.14
CA ARG A 19 -14.41 33.87 -17.27
C ARG A 19 -14.01 34.51 -15.92
N PRO A 20 -14.87 35.30 -15.27
CA PRO A 20 -14.52 35.86 -13.97
C PRO A 20 -14.21 34.70 -13.00
N PRO A 21 -13.03 34.67 -12.36
CA PRO A 21 -12.75 33.69 -11.33
C PRO A 21 -13.85 33.80 -10.29
N ARG A 22 -14.57 32.70 -10.03
CA ARG A 22 -15.50 32.67 -8.91
C ARG A 22 -14.67 32.64 -7.65
N ALA A 23 -14.63 33.77 -6.95
CA ALA A 23 -14.08 33.81 -5.60
C ALA A 23 -14.90 32.85 -4.74
N TRP A 24 -14.25 31.80 -4.28
CA TRP A 24 -14.84 30.87 -3.33
C TRP A 24 -14.29 31.20 -1.95
N ALA A 25 -15.17 31.63 -1.05
CA ALA A 25 -14.81 31.80 0.36
C ALA A 25 -14.92 30.45 1.06
N THR A 26 -13.82 30.01 1.66
CA THR A 26 -13.75 28.73 2.36
C THR A 26 -13.23 29.01 3.77
N GLY A 27 -14.14 29.29 4.70
CA GLY A 27 -13.78 29.84 6.02
C GLY A 27 -13.28 31.29 5.89
N GLU A 28 -12.14 31.60 6.50
CA GLU A 28 -11.54 32.96 6.50
C GLU A 28 -10.61 33.24 5.31
N ARG A 29 -10.31 32.24 4.47
CA ARG A 29 -9.42 32.38 3.30
C ARG A 29 -10.21 32.39 1.99
N SER A 30 -9.85 33.32 1.11
CA SER A 30 -10.35 33.38 -0.26
C SER A 30 -9.48 32.54 -1.18
N LEU A 31 -10.12 31.72 -2.02
CA LEU A 31 -9.45 30.90 -3.04
C LEU A 31 -9.88 31.36 -4.43
N ILE A 32 -8.93 31.34 -5.38
CA ILE A 32 -9.17 31.60 -6.79
C ILE A 32 -9.32 30.25 -7.48
N HIS A 33 -10.52 29.95 -7.97
CA HIS A 33 -10.81 28.70 -8.68
C HIS A 33 -10.80 28.93 -10.20
N PHE A 34 -9.96 28.17 -10.91
CA PHE A 34 -9.91 28.13 -12.36
C PHE A 34 -10.67 26.89 -12.86
N SER A 35 -11.87 27.06 -13.41
CA SER A 35 -12.77 25.94 -13.76
C SER A 35 -12.84 25.60 -15.25
N THR A 36 -12.21 26.38 -16.13
CA THR A 36 -12.60 26.46 -17.55
C THR A 36 -11.51 26.08 -18.55
N THR A 37 -10.39 25.48 -18.10
CA THR A 37 -9.36 24.93 -18.99
C THR A 37 -9.42 23.41 -18.99
N PRO A 38 -9.44 22.73 -20.16
CA PRO A 38 -9.10 21.31 -20.21
C PRO A 38 -7.66 21.19 -19.72
N SER A 39 -7.51 20.70 -18.49
CA SER A 39 -6.27 20.70 -17.72
C SER A 39 -5.94 19.26 -17.35
N GLU A 40 -4.68 18.87 -17.54
CA GLU A 40 -4.14 17.60 -17.03
C GLU A 40 -3.95 17.61 -15.51
N ALA A 41 -4.17 18.76 -14.86
CA ALA A 41 -4.09 18.94 -13.42
C ALA A 41 -5.48 19.10 -12.79
N CYS A 42 -5.68 18.44 -11.65
CA CYS A 42 -6.86 18.52 -10.79
C CYS A 42 -6.42 18.93 -9.38
N THR A 43 -7.20 19.79 -8.72
CA THR A 43 -6.96 20.22 -7.33
C THR A 43 -8.09 19.75 -6.44
N VAL A 44 -7.77 19.07 -5.34
CA VAL A 44 -8.72 18.63 -4.32
C VAL A 44 -8.54 19.50 -3.07
N VAL A 45 -9.60 20.13 -2.59
CA VAL A 45 -9.58 20.97 -1.38
C VAL A 45 -10.13 20.16 -0.21
N LEU A 46 -9.26 19.81 0.73
CA LEU A 46 -9.63 19.12 1.97
C LEU A 46 -10.00 20.11 3.08
N ARG A 47 -11.00 19.77 3.89
CA ARG A 47 -11.41 20.54 5.07
C ARG A 47 -11.55 19.61 6.26
N GLY A 48 -11.04 20.03 7.41
CA GLY A 48 -11.06 19.27 8.65
C GLY A 48 -11.07 20.20 9.85
N ALA A 49 -11.52 19.69 10.99
CA ALA A 49 -11.57 20.45 12.23
C ALA A 49 -10.18 20.65 12.86
N THR A 50 -9.24 19.75 12.59
CA THR A 50 -7.86 19.78 13.10
C THR A 50 -6.87 19.43 12.00
N GLN A 51 -5.62 19.87 12.15
CA GLN A 51 -4.55 19.55 11.20
C GLN A 51 -4.32 18.04 11.08
N GLN A 52 -4.44 17.30 12.19
CA GLN A 52 -4.27 15.84 12.21
C GLN A 52 -5.27 15.11 11.31
N ILE A 53 -6.53 15.57 11.28
CA ILE A 53 -7.56 15.01 10.40
C ILE A 53 -7.26 15.33 8.94
N LEU A 54 -6.74 16.54 8.67
CA LEU A 54 -6.34 16.93 7.33
C LEU A 54 -5.17 16.09 6.82
N ASP A 55 -4.14 15.91 7.64
CA ASP A 55 -2.96 15.10 7.30
C ASP A 55 -3.35 13.64 7.02
N GLU A 56 -4.26 13.07 7.82
CA GLU A 56 -4.77 11.72 7.61
C GLU A 56 -5.64 11.60 6.35
N ALA A 57 -6.50 12.60 6.09
CA ALA A 57 -7.31 12.64 4.89
C ALA A 57 -6.46 12.78 3.62
N GLU A 58 -5.38 13.57 3.67
CA GLU A 58 -4.42 13.70 2.57
C GLU A 58 -3.72 12.37 2.28
N ARG A 59 -3.21 11.69 3.33
CA ARG A 59 -2.58 10.37 3.20
C ARG A 59 -3.54 9.34 2.62
N SER A 60 -4.74 9.24 3.17
CA SER A 60 -5.78 8.32 2.70
C SER A 60 -6.14 8.56 1.23
N LEU A 61 -6.28 9.83 0.82
CA LEU A 61 -6.57 10.19 -0.56
C LEU A 61 -5.40 9.87 -1.49
N HIS A 62 -4.17 10.14 -1.06
CA HIS A 62 -2.98 9.83 -1.81
C HIS A 62 -2.86 8.33 -2.08
N ASP A 63 -3.07 7.49 -1.07
CA ASP A 63 -3.02 6.03 -1.19
C ASP A 63 -4.09 5.51 -2.16
N ALA A 64 -5.33 5.99 -2.03
CA ALA A 64 -6.42 5.62 -2.93
C ALA A 64 -6.12 5.99 -4.39
N LEU A 65 -5.63 7.22 -4.63
CA LEU A 65 -5.28 7.69 -5.97
C LEU A 65 -4.09 6.92 -6.56
N CYS A 66 -3.11 6.55 -5.75
CA CYS A 66 -1.98 5.72 -6.17
C CYS A 66 -2.45 4.33 -6.63
N VAL A 67 -3.35 3.67 -5.89
CA VAL A 67 -3.93 2.38 -6.30
C VAL A 67 -4.76 2.52 -7.58
N LEU A 68 -5.58 3.56 -7.69
CA LEU A 68 -6.40 3.82 -8.88
C LEU A 68 -5.52 4.09 -10.11
N ALA A 69 -4.46 4.89 -9.97
CA ALA A 69 -3.54 5.21 -11.06
C ALA A 69 -2.85 3.96 -11.63
N GLN A 70 -2.52 2.97 -10.77
CA GLN A 70 -1.96 1.70 -11.24
C GLN A 70 -3.04 0.79 -11.83
N THR A 71 -4.24 0.76 -11.26
CA THR A 71 -5.37 -0.04 -11.77
C THR A 71 -5.86 0.44 -13.13
N VAL A 72 -5.75 1.74 -13.43
CA VAL A 72 -6.05 2.29 -14.77
C VAL A 72 -5.03 1.84 -15.81
N LYS A 73 -3.75 1.66 -15.42
CA LYS A 73 -2.70 1.17 -16.33
C LYS A 73 -2.81 -0.34 -16.57
N GLU A 74 -3.14 -1.09 -15.53
CA GLU A 74 -3.33 -2.54 -15.56
C GLU A 74 -4.67 -2.88 -14.90
N THR A 75 -5.64 -3.29 -15.72
CA THR A 75 -7.03 -3.49 -15.30
C THR A 75 -7.27 -4.82 -14.59
N ARG A 76 -6.29 -5.73 -14.58
CA ARG A 76 -6.39 -6.99 -13.84
C ARG A 76 -6.43 -6.73 -12.34
N THR A 77 -7.39 -7.38 -11.69
CA THR A 77 -7.59 -7.32 -10.24
C THR A 77 -7.53 -8.71 -9.63
N VAL A 78 -7.26 -8.74 -8.33
CA VAL A 78 -7.27 -9.94 -7.49
C VAL A 78 -8.11 -9.69 -6.25
N TYR A 79 -8.54 -10.76 -5.58
CA TYR A 79 -9.32 -10.64 -4.35
C TYR A 79 -8.44 -10.30 -3.15
N GLY A 80 -8.88 -9.32 -2.37
CA GLY A 80 -8.19 -8.83 -1.18
C GLY A 80 -8.48 -9.66 0.07
N GLY A 81 -8.32 -9.04 1.25
CA GLY A 81 -8.66 -9.67 2.53
C GLY A 81 -7.85 -10.93 2.86
N GLY A 82 -6.63 -11.05 2.33
CA GLY A 82 -5.78 -12.23 2.54
C GLY A 82 -6.12 -13.44 1.66
N CYS A 83 -7.11 -13.33 0.76
CA CYS A 83 -7.52 -14.38 -0.17
C CYS A 83 -6.37 -14.76 -1.12
N SER A 84 -5.77 -13.76 -1.77
CA SER A 84 -4.67 -13.97 -2.72
C SER A 84 -3.47 -14.65 -2.08
N GLU A 85 -3.10 -14.21 -0.89
CA GLU A 85 -1.99 -14.73 -0.09
C GLU A 85 -2.20 -16.18 0.32
N MET A 86 -3.41 -16.51 0.75
CA MET A 86 -3.77 -17.87 1.16
C MET A 86 -3.76 -18.83 -0.04
N LEU A 87 -4.24 -18.39 -1.21
CA LEU A 87 -4.17 -19.17 -2.44
C LEU A 87 -2.73 -19.42 -2.89
N MET A 88 -1.88 -18.39 -2.87
CA MET A 88 -0.45 -18.57 -3.17
C MET A 88 0.21 -19.54 -2.19
N ALA A 89 -0.08 -19.41 -0.89
CA ALA A 89 0.45 -20.31 0.13
C ALA A 89 0.02 -21.76 -0.10
N LYS A 90 -1.23 -22.00 -0.50
CA LYS A 90 -1.74 -23.33 -0.85
C LYS A 90 -0.93 -23.93 -2.01
N VAL A 91 -0.82 -23.20 -3.12
CA VAL A 91 -0.10 -23.67 -4.31
C VAL A 91 1.37 -23.97 -4.01
N VAL A 92 2.04 -23.10 -3.24
CA VAL A 92 3.45 -23.33 -2.85
C VAL A 92 3.58 -24.55 -1.95
N THR A 93 2.64 -24.76 -1.02
CA THR A 93 2.63 -25.94 -0.12
C THR A 93 2.43 -27.23 -0.92
N ASP A 94 1.48 -27.24 -1.85
CA ASP A 94 1.21 -28.39 -2.71
C ASP A 94 2.41 -28.73 -3.61
N LEU A 95 3.15 -27.71 -4.06
CA LEU A 95 4.38 -27.89 -4.83
C LEU A 95 5.53 -28.39 -3.94
N ALA A 96 5.64 -27.89 -2.71
CA ALA A 96 6.67 -28.33 -1.75
C ALA A 96 6.58 -29.83 -1.46
N LEU A 97 5.37 -30.40 -1.36
CA LEU A 97 5.15 -31.84 -1.17
C LEU A 97 5.69 -32.70 -2.33
N ARG A 98 5.83 -32.12 -3.54
CA ARG A 98 6.32 -32.80 -4.73
C ARG A 98 7.81 -32.58 -4.97
N THR A 99 8.42 -31.62 -4.27
CA THR A 99 9.83 -31.27 -4.42
C THR A 99 10.68 -32.11 -3.45
N PRO A 100 11.68 -32.86 -3.92
CA PRO A 100 12.57 -33.59 -3.02
C PRO A 100 13.67 -32.69 -2.43
N GLY A 101 14.10 -33.00 -1.21
CA GLY A 101 15.28 -32.41 -0.59
C GLY A 101 15.03 -31.12 0.19
N LYS A 102 16.09 -30.33 0.36
CA LYS A 102 16.09 -29.14 1.24
C LYS A 102 15.24 -27.99 0.72
N GLU A 103 14.99 -27.95 -0.59
CA GLU A 103 14.18 -26.93 -1.24
C GLU A 103 12.73 -26.96 -0.73
N ALA A 104 12.18 -28.15 -0.46
CA ALA A 104 10.83 -28.30 0.09
C ALA A 104 10.65 -27.53 1.41
N VAL A 105 11.65 -27.59 2.29
CA VAL A 105 11.61 -26.88 3.59
C VAL A 105 11.60 -25.36 3.41
N ALA A 106 12.36 -24.86 2.43
CA ALA A 106 12.35 -23.43 2.10
C ALA A 106 10.99 -23.00 1.52
N MET A 107 10.39 -23.83 0.65
CA MET A 107 9.07 -23.58 0.07
C MET A 107 7.96 -23.57 1.14
N GLU A 108 7.97 -24.54 2.07
CA GLU A 108 7.05 -24.57 3.21
C GLU A 108 7.17 -23.33 4.09
N SER A 109 8.40 -22.87 4.32
CA SER A 109 8.69 -21.65 5.07
C SER A 109 8.15 -20.40 4.35
N PHE A 110 8.30 -20.33 3.02
CA PHE A 110 7.74 -19.27 2.20
C PHE A 110 6.20 -19.27 2.23
N ALA A 111 5.57 -20.44 2.10
CA ALA A 111 4.13 -20.58 2.23
C ALA A 111 3.62 -20.17 3.63
N LYS A 112 4.38 -20.48 4.69
CA LYS A 112 4.09 -19.99 6.04
C LYS A 112 4.19 -18.47 6.12
N ALA A 113 5.19 -17.85 5.51
CA ALA A 113 5.35 -16.41 5.47
C ALA A 113 4.17 -15.71 4.77
N LEU A 114 3.70 -16.26 3.64
CA LEU A 114 2.50 -15.75 2.95
C LEU A 114 1.26 -15.79 3.86
N ARG A 115 1.09 -16.86 4.66
CA ARG A 115 -0.02 -16.99 5.61
C ARG A 115 0.04 -16.01 6.77
N MET A 116 1.20 -15.42 7.08
CA MET A 116 1.29 -14.41 8.12
C MET A 116 0.52 -13.14 7.78
N LEU A 117 0.37 -12.81 6.49
CA LEU A 117 -0.37 -11.61 6.07
C LEU A 117 -1.83 -11.61 6.56
N PRO A 118 -2.66 -12.64 6.27
CA PRO A 118 -4.01 -12.71 6.84
C PRO A 118 -4.03 -12.81 8.37
N THR A 119 -3.05 -13.47 9.00
CA THR A 119 -2.92 -13.51 10.46
C THR A 119 -2.75 -12.10 11.04
N ILE A 120 -1.84 -11.31 10.49
CA ILE A 120 -1.57 -9.93 10.94
C ILE A 120 -2.79 -9.04 10.73
N ILE A 121 -3.52 -9.22 9.62
CA ILE A 121 -4.77 -8.48 9.38
C ILE A 121 -5.80 -8.77 10.48
N ALA A 122 -6.00 -10.05 10.82
CA ALA A 122 -6.94 -10.45 11.87
C ALA A 122 -6.49 -10.00 13.28
N ASP A 123 -5.19 -10.11 13.58
CA ASP A 123 -4.62 -9.65 14.85
C ASP A 123 -4.78 -8.13 15.03
N ASN A 124 -4.49 -7.35 13.98
CA ASN A 124 -4.66 -5.90 14.00
C ASN A 124 -6.12 -5.48 14.17
N ALA A 125 -7.06 -6.31 13.70
CA ALA A 125 -8.49 -6.10 13.89
C ALA A 125 -9.01 -6.58 15.26
N GLY A 126 -8.17 -7.26 16.06
CA GLY A 126 -8.52 -7.73 17.40
C GLY A 126 -9.37 -9.01 17.43
N TYR A 127 -9.41 -9.78 16.33
CA TYR A 127 -10.13 -11.05 16.26
C TYR A 127 -9.22 -12.25 16.54
N ASP A 128 -9.82 -13.45 16.72
CA ASP A 128 -9.06 -14.70 16.81
C ASP A 128 -8.50 -15.07 15.43
N SER A 129 -7.25 -14.67 15.19
CA SER A 129 -6.54 -14.93 13.95
C SER A 129 -6.28 -16.42 13.71
N ALA A 130 -6.14 -17.23 14.76
CA ALA A 130 -5.89 -18.66 14.62
C ALA A 130 -7.12 -19.38 14.05
N ASP A 131 -8.29 -19.07 14.58
CA ASP A 131 -9.56 -19.63 14.09
C ASP A 131 -9.88 -19.15 12.66
N LEU A 132 -9.82 -17.84 12.42
CA LEU A 132 -10.15 -17.27 11.10
C LEU A 132 -9.22 -17.76 9.99
N VAL A 133 -7.91 -17.84 10.24
CA VAL A 133 -6.95 -18.34 9.24
C VAL A 133 -7.13 -19.84 9.01
N ALA A 134 -7.49 -20.61 10.04
CA ALA A 134 -7.79 -22.04 9.90
C ALA A 134 -9.04 -22.26 9.04
N GLN A 135 -10.12 -21.51 9.30
CA GLN A 135 -11.35 -21.54 8.50
C GLN A 135 -11.09 -21.12 7.05
N LEU A 136 -10.35 -20.04 6.84
CA LEU A 136 -9.98 -19.56 5.51
C LEU A 136 -9.18 -20.63 4.74
N ARG A 137 -8.22 -21.29 5.42
CA ARG A 137 -7.44 -22.37 4.81
C ARG A 137 -8.33 -23.55 4.41
N ALA A 138 -9.25 -23.96 5.26
CA ALA A 138 -10.20 -25.04 4.96
C ALA A 138 -11.06 -24.70 3.73
N ALA A 139 -11.61 -23.48 3.67
CA ALA A 139 -12.41 -23.03 2.53
C ALA A 139 -11.64 -23.05 1.20
N HIS A 140 -10.39 -22.58 1.19
CA HIS A 140 -9.55 -22.67 -0.01
C HIS A 140 -9.16 -24.10 -0.36
N GLN A 141 -9.04 -25.00 0.62
CA GLN A 141 -8.77 -26.42 0.39
C GLN A 141 -9.97 -27.12 -0.27
N GLU A 142 -11.19 -26.73 0.07
CA GLU A 142 -12.45 -27.13 -0.58
C GLU A 142 -12.63 -26.56 -2.00
N GLY A 143 -11.73 -25.67 -2.45
CA GLY A 143 -11.76 -25.09 -3.80
C GLY A 143 -12.46 -23.74 -3.90
N LYS A 144 -12.88 -23.14 -2.77
CA LYS A 144 -13.44 -21.79 -2.77
C LYS A 144 -12.30 -20.78 -2.91
N THR A 145 -12.12 -20.21 -4.10
CA THR A 145 -11.00 -19.31 -4.42
C THR A 145 -11.30 -17.82 -4.19
N THR A 146 -12.53 -17.48 -3.84
CA THR A 146 -12.99 -16.10 -3.63
C THR A 146 -13.07 -15.71 -2.16
N MET A 147 -12.89 -16.67 -1.25
CA MET A 147 -13.03 -16.46 0.19
C MET A 147 -11.87 -15.64 0.73
N GLY A 148 -12.16 -14.66 1.58
CA GLY A 148 -11.19 -13.84 2.28
C GLY A 148 -11.69 -13.51 3.69
N LEU A 149 -10.91 -12.70 4.41
CA LEU A 149 -11.26 -12.25 5.74
C LEU A 149 -12.15 -10.99 5.68
N ASN A 150 -13.34 -11.08 6.27
CA ASN A 150 -14.24 -9.94 6.47
C ASN A 150 -14.03 -9.34 7.87
N MET A 151 -13.27 -8.23 7.94
CA MET A 151 -12.97 -7.56 9.21
C MET A 151 -14.16 -6.83 9.84
N ASN A 152 -15.22 -6.53 9.07
CA ASN A 152 -16.39 -5.85 9.62
C ASN A 152 -17.22 -6.78 10.50
N GLN A 153 -17.22 -8.08 10.20
CA GLN A 153 -18.00 -9.09 10.92
C GLN A 153 -17.12 -10.05 11.73
N GLY A 154 -15.80 -10.03 11.53
CA GLY A 154 -14.89 -10.98 12.16
C GLY A 154 -15.11 -12.41 11.68
N SER A 155 -15.40 -12.60 10.39
CA SER A 155 -15.68 -13.91 9.79
C SER A 155 -15.02 -14.05 8.42
N ILE A 156 -15.01 -15.25 7.86
CA ILE A 156 -14.68 -15.44 6.43
C ILE A 156 -15.89 -15.04 5.56
N GLY A 157 -15.64 -14.46 4.39
CA GLY A 157 -16.68 -14.04 3.44
C GLY A 157 -16.19 -14.08 2.00
N ASP A 158 -17.12 -14.06 1.03
CA ASP A 158 -16.78 -14.01 -0.39
C ASP A 158 -16.37 -12.58 -0.78
N MET A 159 -15.12 -12.39 -1.17
CA MET A 159 -14.57 -11.08 -1.54
C MET A 159 -15.13 -10.55 -2.87
N SER A 160 -15.62 -11.44 -3.74
CA SER A 160 -16.28 -11.09 -4.99
C SER A 160 -17.62 -10.42 -4.72
N GLU A 161 -18.43 -11.02 -3.85
CA GLU A 161 -19.73 -10.47 -3.45
C GLU A 161 -19.58 -9.17 -2.65
N MET A 162 -18.55 -9.08 -1.81
CA MET A 162 -18.23 -7.88 -1.05
C MET A 162 -17.56 -6.77 -1.89
N GLY A 163 -17.14 -7.06 -3.13
CA GLY A 163 -16.45 -6.12 -4.00
C GLY A 163 -15.04 -5.72 -3.53
N VAL A 164 -14.42 -6.51 -2.64
CA VAL A 164 -13.08 -6.24 -2.10
C VAL A 164 -12.03 -6.74 -3.07
N THR A 165 -11.49 -5.82 -3.86
CA THR A 165 -10.50 -6.12 -4.90
C THR A 165 -9.24 -5.28 -4.74
N GLU A 166 -8.13 -5.83 -5.20
CA GLU A 166 -6.82 -5.17 -5.22
C GLU A 166 -6.22 -5.22 -6.63
N SER A 167 -5.33 -4.29 -6.94
CA SER A 167 -4.61 -4.28 -8.21
C SER A 167 -3.63 -5.46 -8.30
N PHE A 168 -3.72 -6.23 -9.38
CA PHE A 168 -2.79 -7.33 -9.65
C PHE A 168 -1.34 -6.83 -9.74
N GLN A 169 -1.14 -5.67 -10.40
CA GLN A 169 0.20 -5.10 -10.60
C GLN A 169 0.85 -4.77 -9.25
N VAL A 170 0.11 -4.15 -8.34
CA VAL A 170 0.60 -3.80 -7.00
C VAL A 170 0.94 -5.06 -6.23
N LYS A 171 0.03 -6.06 -6.18
CA LYS A 171 0.27 -7.32 -5.47
C LYS A 171 1.50 -8.05 -5.98
N ARG A 172 1.66 -8.13 -7.31
CA ARG A 172 2.85 -8.71 -7.96
C ARG A 172 4.13 -8.00 -7.55
N GLN A 173 4.14 -6.67 -7.58
CA GLN A 173 5.33 -5.90 -7.24
C GLN A 173 5.71 -6.07 -5.76
N VAL A 174 4.72 -6.08 -4.86
CA VAL A 174 4.94 -6.31 -3.43
C VAL A 174 5.66 -7.64 -3.19
N LEU A 175 5.21 -8.72 -3.82
CA LEU A 175 5.82 -10.04 -3.66
C LEU A 175 7.24 -10.10 -4.21
N LEU A 176 7.46 -9.55 -5.41
CA LEU A 176 8.78 -9.53 -6.04
C LEU A 176 9.78 -8.75 -5.20
N SER A 177 9.42 -7.52 -4.81
CA SER A 177 10.31 -6.67 -4.00
C SER A 177 10.56 -7.25 -2.62
N ALA A 178 9.57 -7.89 -1.98
CA ALA A 178 9.76 -8.57 -0.70
C ALA A 178 10.72 -9.77 -0.82
N ALA A 179 10.58 -10.58 -1.88
CA ALA A 179 11.46 -11.72 -2.14
C ALA A 179 12.90 -11.27 -2.43
N GLU A 180 13.08 -10.27 -3.29
CA GLU A 180 14.39 -9.68 -3.59
C GLU A 180 15.05 -9.10 -2.33
N ALA A 181 14.29 -8.39 -1.50
CA ALA A 181 14.79 -7.85 -0.24
C ALA A 181 15.24 -8.96 0.73
N ALA A 182 14.43 -10.01 0.88
CA ALA A 182 14.78 -11.16 1.71
C ALA A 182 16.06 -11.86 1.20
N GLU A 183 16.16 -12.07 -0.11
CA GLU A 183 17.35 -12.66 -0.74
C GLU A 183 18.60 -11.81 -0.51
N MET A 184 18.50 -10.48 -0.69
CA MET A 184 19.61 -9.57 -0.43
C MET A 184 20.13 -9.69 0.99
N ILE A 185 19.24 -9.76 1.99
CA ILE A 185 19.62 -9.89 3.40
C ILE A 185 20.26 -11.25 3.66
N LEU A 186 19.66 -12.34 3.15
CA LEU A 186 20.17 -13.70 3.34
C LEU A 186 21.54 -13.93 2.72
N ARG A 187 21.89 -13.17 1.68
CA ARG A 187 23.19 -13.25 1.00
C ARG A 187 24.34 -12.61 1.79
N VAL A 188 24.05 -11.69 2.71
CA VAL A 188 25.07 -11.00 3.50
C VAL A 188 25.62 -11.95 4.57
N ASP A 189 26.90 -12.28 4.47
CA ASP A 189 27.62 -13.12 5.43
C ASP A 189 28.19 -12.29 6.60
N ASN A 190 28.65 -11.06 6.33
CA ASN A 190 29.31 -10.20 7.31
C ASN A 190 29.00 -8.71 7.11
N ILE A 191 28.86 -7.98 8.22
CA ILE A 191 28.69 -6.52 8.23
C ILE A 191 29.88 -5.87 8.94
N ILE A 192 30.73 -5.19 8.17
CA ILE A 192 31.86 -4.43 8.73
C ILE A 192 31.42 -2.98 8.94
N LYS A 193 31.37 -2.53 10.19
CA LYS A 193 31.08 -1.14 10.54
C LYS A 193 32.40 -0.39 10.78
N ALA A 194 32.72 0.58 9.93
CA ALA A 194 33.85 1.47 10.14
C ALA A 194 33.50 2.55 11.17
N ALA A 195 34.44 2.87 12.07
CA ALA A 195 34.29 4.01 12.96
C ALA A 195 34.27 5.32 12.15
N PRO A 196 33.48 6.32 12.56
CA PRO A 196 33.48 7.62 11.89
C PRO A 196 34.88 8.23 11.91
N ARG A 197 35.28 8.84 10.79
CA ARG A 197 36.57 9.52 10.66
C ARG A 197 36.68 10.58 11.76
N LYS A 198 37.68 10.43 12.63
CA LYS A 198 38.00 11.46 13.62
C LYS A 198 38.30 12.77 12.88
N ARG A 199 37.54 13.83 13.17
CA ARG A 199 37.81 15.16 12.65
C ARG A 199 39.13 15.62 13.24
N VAL A 200 40.09 15.94 12.37
CA VAL A 200 41.33 16.61 12.78
C VAL A 200 40.97 18.07 13.01
N PRO A 201 41.47 18.73 14.07
CA PRO A 201 41.31 20.18 14.22
C PRO A 201 41.80 20.88 12.95
N ASP A 202 41.00 21.80 12.43
CA ASP A 202 41.41 22.60 11.29
C ASP A 202 42.51 23.57 11.75
N HIS A 203 43.70 23.44 11.16
CA HIS A 203 44.85 24.27 11.48
C HIS A 203 45.03 25.42 10.47
N HIS A 204 44.02 25.70 9.64
CA HIS A 204 44.07 26.88 8.78
C HIS A 204 44.12 28.16 9.64
N PRO A 205 45.18 28.98 9.53
CA PRO A 205 45.21 30.29 10.15
C PRO A 205 44.15 31.16 9.47
N CYS A 206 43.23 31.69 10.27
CA CYS A 206 42.25 32.70 9.87
C CYS A 206 42.92 34.01 9.45
#